data_AF-A0A7K0ZRX3-F1
#
_entry.id   AF-A0A7K0ZRX3-F1
#
_cell.length_a   1.000
_cell.length_b   1.000
_cell.length_c   1.000
_cell.angle_alpha   90.00
_cell.angle_beta   90.00
_cell.angle_gamma   90.00
#
_symmetry.space_group_name_H-M   'P 1'
#
loop_
_entity.id
_entity.type
_entity.pdbx_description
1 polymer ?
#
loop_
_entity_poly.entity_id
_entity_poly.type
_entity_poly.pdbx_seq_one_letter_code
_entity_poly.pdbx_strand_id
1 'polypeptide(L)'
;MSIVFHNDPFTPFDRQPITSHDSPSSGSGFRRSIAIPDSYLPVPADAARLRVAARSLELEQWVSHRDDDWLPTIEMKRSLISERRDEVVACLPGAEDACEEVARGVMNSIGATPTSARGVDALVEAALCVADDLCILIADADGMPRLVAAVLCSPNRWRLAEKI
;
A
#
# COMPACT_ATOMS: atom_id res chain seq x y z
N MET A 1 6.90 14.82 17.72
CA MET A 1 6.21 14.84 16.42
C MET A 1 7.24 14.82 15.30
N SER A 2 7.37 13.68 14.62
CA SER A 2 8.17 13.56 13.42
C SER A 2 7.30 13.98 12.22
N ILE A 3 7.77 14.94 11.43
CA ILE A 3 7.06 15.47 10.27
C ILE A 3 7.79 14.96 9.02
N VAL A 4 7.06 14.32 8.10
CA VAL A 4 7.57 13.92 6.79
C VAL A 4 7.15 14.96 5.76
N PHE A 5 8.11 15.43 4.95
CA PHE A 5 7.87 16.36 3.85
C PHE A 5 7.69 15.58 2.53
N HIS A 6 6.65 15.92 1.77
CA HIS A 6 6.39 15.36 0.44
C HIS A 6 6.48 16.48 -0.62
N ASN A 7 7.13 16.18 -1.74
CA ASN A 7 7.12 17.02 -2.94
C ASN A 7 6.37 16.26 -4.03
N ASP A 8 5.46 16.92 -4.73
CA ASP A 8 4.85 16.38 -5.95
C ASP A 8 5.77 16.62 -7.17
N PRO A 9 5.93 15.63 -8.07
CA PRO A 9 5.46 14.25 -7.95
C PRO A 9 6.33 13.42 -6.97
N PHE A 10 5.66 12.66 -6.11
CA PHE A 10 6.26 11.77 -5.10
C PHE A 10 6.72 10.43 -5.72
N THR A 11 5.99 9.92 -6.72
CA THR A 11 6.36 8.72 -7.49
C THR A 11 6.53 9.02 -8.98
N PRO A 12 7.22 8.17 -9.77
CA PRO A 12 7.26 8.28 -11.23
C PRO A 12 5.88 8.18 -11.91
N PHE A 13 4.82 7.86 -11.15
CA PHE A 13 3.48 7.61 -11.63
C PHE A 13 2.51 8.76 -11.32
N ASP A 14 2.94 9.71 -10.48
CA ASP A 14 2.15 10.88 -10.18
C ASP A 14 2.13 11.76 -11.43
N ARG A 15 1.01 11.77 -12.13
CA ARG A 15 0.79 12.75 -13.19
C ARG A 15 0.73 14.12 -12.52
N GLN A 16 1.57 15.06 -12.97
CA GLN A 16 1.39 16.45 -12.57
C GLN A 16 -0.05 16.87 -12.91
N PRO A 17 -0.79 17.49 -11.99
CA PRO A 17 -2.06 18.11 -12.35
C PRO A 17 -1.74 19.14 -13.43
N ILE A 18 -2.26 18.93 -14.64
CA ILE A 18 -2.16 19.90 -15.72
C ILE A 18 -3.04 21.07 -15.31
N THR A 19 -2.45 22.08 -14.68
CA THR A 19 -3.13 23.37 -14.52
C THR A 19 -2.89 24.18 -15.78
N SER A 20 -3.94 24.79 -16.31
CA SER A 20 -3.92 25.52 -17.59
C SER A 20 -3.08 26.82 -17.56
N HIS A 21 -2.23 27.04 -16.56
CA HIS A 21 -1.51 28.29 -16.33
C HIS A 21 0.00 28.16 -16.10
N ASP A 22 0.60 26.98 -16.18
CA ASP A 22 2.02 26.84 -15.87
C ASP A 22 2.92 27.25 -17.04
N SER A 23 3.50 28.45 -16.90
CA SER A 23 4.73 28.83 -17.59
C SER A 23 5.91 27.97 -17.10
N PRO A 24 6.93 27.69 -17.94
CA PRO A 24 7.86 26.56 -17.73
C PRO A 24 8.87 26.68 -16.56
N SER A 25 8.68 27.59 -15.60
CA SER A 25 9.76 27.95 -14.66
C SER A 25 9.38 28.13 -13.19
N SER A 26 8.20 27.72 -12.72
CA SER A 26 7.86 27.85 -11.28
C SER A 26 6.80 26.86 -10.80
N GLY A 27 7.13 25.57 -10.76
CA GLY A 27 6.25 24.55 -10.15
C GLY A 27 6.34 24.58 -8.62
N SER A 28 5.46 25.32 -7.96
CA SER A 28 5.25 25.24 -6.52
C SER A 28 4.42 23.99 -6.20
N GLY A 29 5.06 22.85 -5.94
CA GLY A 29 4.35 21.66 -5.43
C GLY A 29 3.61 21.97 -4.12
N PHE A 30 2.39 21.47 -3.96
CA PHE A 30 1.60 21.64 -2.74
C PHE A 30 2.25 20.82 -1.61
N ARG A 31 3.03 21.47 -0.73
CA ARG A 31 3.55 20.82 0.48
C ARG A 31 2.40 20.50 1.44
N ARG A 32 2.11 19.21 1.62
CA ARG A 32 1.31 18.71 2.74
C ARG A 32 2.20 17.99 3.76
N SER A 33 2.07 18.36 5.02
CA SER A 33 2.67 17.66 6.16
C SER A 33 1.64 16.73 6.78
N ILE A 34 1.94 15.44 6.85
CA ILE A 34 1.09 14.45 7.53
C ILE A 34 1.79 14.05 8.83
N ALA A 35 1.08 14.14 9.95
CA ALA A 35 1.58 13.66 11.23
C ALA A 35 1.44 12.14 11.29
N ILE A 36 2.51 11.42 11.63
CA ILE A 36 2.45 9.98 11.88
C ILE A 36 1.91 9.78 13.31
N PRO A 37 0.80 9.04 13.52
CA PRO A 37 0.33 8.68 14.85
C PRO A 37 1.40 7.97 15.69
N ASP A 38 1.52 8.36 16.96
CA ASP A 38 2.52 7.78 17.88
C ASP A 38 2.34 6.26 18.07
N SER A 39 1.14 5.73 17.84
CA SER A 39 0.83 4.29 17.87
C SER A 39 1.56 3.48 16.78
N TYR A 40 1.98 4.13 15.69
CA TYR A 40 2.77 3.53 14.63
C TYR A 40 4.28 3.61 14.88
N LEU A 41 4.73 4.41 15.86
CA LEU A 41 6.15 4.52 16.19
C LEU A 41 6.59 3.34 17.07
N PRO A 42 7.76 2.73 16.80
CA PRO A 42 8.28 1.63 17.60
C PRO A 42 8.59 2.09 19.03
N VAL A 43 8.28 1.27 20.03
CA VAL A 43 8.66 1.54 21.43
C VAL A 43 10.09 1.02 21.71
N PRO A 44 10.76 1.45 22.80
CA PRO A 44 12.12 1.01 23.10
C PRO A 44 12.31 -0.52 23.21
N ALA A 45 11.26 -1.26 23.58
CA ALA A 45 11.25 -2.73 23.55
C ALA A 45 11.31 -3.31 22.12
N ASP A 46 10.71 -2.62 21.15
CA ASP A 46 10.77 -2.96 19.72
C ASP A 46 12.15 -2.57 19.13
N ALA A 47 12.73 -1.46 19.60
CA ALA A 47 14.03 -0.93 19.14
C ALA A 47 15.22 -1.86 19.44
N ALA A 48 15.11 -2.75 20.42
CA ALA A 48 16.14 -3.76 20.72
C ALA A 48 16.23 -4.88 19.66
N ARG A 49 15.28 -4.93 18.71
CA ARG A 49 15.21 -5.92 17.62
C ARG A 49 15.15 -5.25 16.26
N LEU A 50 16.01 -4.27 16.00
CA LEU A 50 16.21 -3.66 14.66
C LEU A 50 16.82 -4.65 13.65
N ARG A 51 16.13 -5.77 13.41
CA ARG A 51 15.94 -6.32 12.08
C ARG A 51 14.71 -5.60 11.52
N VAL A 52 14.56 -5.50 10.21
CA VAL A 52 13.25 -5.20 9.62
C VAL A 52 12.35 -6.38 9.99
N ALA A 53 11.75 -6.32 11.19
CA ALA A 53 10.90 -7.35 11.74
C ALA A 53 9.48 -6.80 11.75
N ALA A 54 8.58 -7.50 11.07
CA ALA A 54 7.16 -7.25 11.19
C ALA A 54 6.74 -7.55 12.64
N ARG A 55 6.25 -6.54 13.36
CA ARG A 55 5.54 -6.76 14.62
C ARG A 55 4.14 -7.25 14.28
N SER A 56 3.67 -8.31 14.95
CA SER A 56 2.27 -8.71 14.83
C SER A 56 1.37 -7.55 15.28
N LEU A 57 0.35 -7.24 14.49
CA LEU A 57 -0.66 -6.23 14.80
C LEU A 57 -2.00 -6.93 15.04
N GLU A 58 -2.81 -6.35 15.91
CA GLU A 58 -4.22 -6.72 16.03
C GLU A 58 -4.96 -6.38 14.73
N LEU A 59 -6.03 -7.13 14.42
CA LEU A 59 -6.77 -7.00 13.15
C LEU A 59 -7.28 -5.58 12.91
N GLU A 60 -7.71 -4.88 13.97
CA GLU A 60 -8.21 -3.51 13.90
C GLU A 60 -7.11 -2.48 13.56
N GLN A 61 -5.84 -2.89 13.66
CA GLN A 61 -4.67 -2.07 13.35
C GLN A 61 -4.05 -2.40 11.99
N TRP A 62 -4.60 -3.37 11.25
CA TRP A 62 -4.04 -3.82 9.97
C TRP A 62 -4.03 -2.73 8.90
N VAL A 63 -5.04 -1.84 8.91
CA VAL A 63 -5.24 -0.85 7.85
C VAL A 63 -5.35 0.55 8.43
N SER A 64 -4.98 1.53 7.63
CA SER A 64 -5.04 2.93 8.00
C SER A 64 -6.50 3.37 8.23
N HIS A 65 -6.68 4.35 9.12
CA HIS A 65 -7.99 4.96 9.30
C HIS A 65 -8.36 5.83 8.09
N ARG A 66 -9.66 6.00 7.87
CA ARG A 66 -10.16 6.91 6.83
C ARG A 66 -9.84 8.36 7.18
N ASP A 67 -9.28 9.08 6.21
CA ASP A 67 -9.00 10.50 6.26
C ASP A 67 -9.44 11.20 4.96
N ASP A 68 -9.08 12.48 4.80
CA ASP A 68 -9.45 13.30 3.64
C ASP A 68 -8.78 12.82 2.33
N ASP A 69 -7.69 12.07 2.41
CA ASP A 69 -6.94 11.57 1.26
C ASP A 69 -7.37 10.15 0.84
N TRP A 70 -8.29 9.52 1.59
CA TRP A 70 -8.81 8.19 1.30
C TRP A 70 -9.44 8.07 -0.11
N LEU A 71 -10.41 8.93 -0.44
CA LEU A 71 -11.10 8.87 -1.73
C LEU A 71 -10.16 9.15 -2.92
N PRO A 72 -9.31 10.20 -2.89
CA PRO A 72 -8.27 10.39 -3.89
C PRO A 72 -7.36 9.18 -4.07
N THR A 73 -6.95 8.54 -2.96
CA THR A 73 -6.09 7.35 -2.99
C THR A 73 -6.79 6.18 -3.67
N ILE A 74 -8.06 5.90 -3.34
CA ILE A 74 -8.82 4.83 -4.00
C ILE A 74 -8.97 5.08 -5.50
N GLU A 75 -9.22 6.33 -5.93
CA GLU A 75 -9.36 6.65 -7.36
C GLU A 75 -8.04 6.49 -8.13
N MET A 76 -6.93 6.90 -7.54
CA MET A 76 -5.60 6.65 -8.08
C MET A 76 -5.34 5.15 -8.22
N LYS A 77 -5.66 4.34 -7.20
CA LYS A 77 -5.52 2.87 -7.26
C LYS A 77 -6.36 2.27 -8.38
N ARG A 78 -7.63 2.69 -8.54
CA ARG A 78 -8.49 2.24 -9.66
C ARG A 78 -7.86 2.53 -11.01
N SER A 79 -7.37 3.76 -11.19
CA SER A 79 -6.71 4.18 -12.43
C SER A 79 -5.50 3.30 -12.73
N LEU A 80 -4.59 3.13 -11.76
CA LEU A 80 -3.38 2.32 -11.92
C LEU A 80 -3.68 0.84 -12.19
N ILE A 81 -4.63 0.24 -11.46
CA ILE A 81 -5.03 -1.16 -11.67
C ILE A 81 -5.66 -1.36 -13.05
N SER A 82 -6.40 -0.37 -13.56
CA SER A 82 -7.02 -0.47 -14.89
C SER A 82 -6.04 -0.23 -16.04
N GLU A 83 -5.16 0.77 -15.93
CA GLU A 83 -4.28 1.19 -17.02
C GLU A 83 -2.95 0.42 -17.02
N ARG A 84 -2.48 -0.03 -15.84
CA ARG A 84 -1.10 -0.49 -15.61
C ARG A 84 -1.05 -1.68 -14.66
N ARG A 85 -2.04 -2.58 -14.78
CA ARG A 85 -2.23 -3.74 -13.89
C ARG A 85 -0.94 -4.51 -13.64
N ASP A 86 -0.18 -4.82 -14.69
CA ASP A 86 1.03 -5.66 -14.60
C ASP A 86 2.19 -4.98 -13.83
N GLU A 87 2.11 -3.66 -13.61
CA GLU A 87 3.10 -2.92 -12.83
C GLU A 87 2.77 -2.85 -11.34
N VAL A 88 1.49 -2.99 -10.99
CA VAL A 88 0.98 -2.76 -9.62
C VAL A 88 0.30 -3.97 -9.00
N VAL A 89 -0.06 -4.99 -9.78
CA VAL A 89 -0.66 -6.24 -9.32
C VAL A 89 0.20 -7.40 -9.76
N ALA A 90 0.61 -8.25 -8.82
CA ALA A 90 1.27 -9.49 -9.16
C ALA A 90 1.00 -10.57 -8.11
N CYS A 91 1.01 -11.83 -8.54
CA CYS A 91 0.81 -13.00 -7.70
C CYS A 91 1.59 -14.17 -8.31
N LEU A 92 2.49 -14.76 -7.53
CA LEU A 92 3.20 -15.98 -7.90
C LEU A 92 2.26 -17.19 -7.81
N PRO A 93 2.48 -18.23 -8.63
CA PRO A 93 1.72 -19.47 -8.51
C PRO A 93 1.81 -20.08 -7.11
N GLY A 94 0.66 -20.44 -6.53
CA GLY A 94 0.55 -21.01 -5.18
C GLY A 94 0.30 -19.98 -4.08
N ALA A 95 0.26 -18.68 -4.39
CA ALA A 95 -0.06 -17.62 -3.43
C ALA A 95 -1.55 -17.21 -3.43
N GLU A 96 -2.39 -17.87 -4.22
CA GLU A 96 -3.80 -17.53 -4.40
C GLU A 96 -4.61 -17.66 -3.11
N ASP A 97 -4.40 -18.74 -2.35
CA ASP A 97 -5.10 -18.95 -1.07
C ASP A 97 -4.71 -17.89 -0.04
N ALA A 98 -3.45 -17.46 -0.04
CA ALA A 98 -2.97 -16.38 0.83
C ALA A 98 -3.60 -15.03 0.44
N CYS A 99 -3.80 -14.77 -0.87
CA CYS A 99 -4.53 -13.60 -1.35
C CYS A 99 -5.96 -13.57 -0.81
N GLU A 100 -6.66 -14.71 -0.84
CA GLU A 100 -8.03 -14.81 -0.33
C GLU A 100 -8.10 -14.66 1.20
N GLU A 101 -7.12 -15.21 1.93
CA GLU A 101 -7.03 -15.04 3.39
C GLU A 101 -6.84 -13.56 3.78
N VAL A 102 -5.89 -12.89 3.14
CA VAL A 102 -5.63 -11.46 3.39
C VAL A 102 -6.83 -10.61 3.00
N ALA A 103 -7.46 -10.87 1.84
CA ALA A 103 -8.65 -10.16 1.42
C ALA A 103 -9.78 -10.28 2.46
N ARG A 104 -10.01 -11.48 2.99
CA ARG A 104 -11.01 -11.71 4.04
C ARG A 104 -10.68 -10.95 5.32
N GLY A 105 -9.43 -10.98 5.76
CA GLY A 105 -9.00 -10.28 6.96
C GLY A 105 -9.12 -8.76 6.84
N VAL A 106 -8.74 -8.19 5.68
CA VAL A 106 -8.89 -6.76 5.37
C VAL A 106 -10.36 -6.35 5.30
N MET A 107 -11.23 -7.11 4.62
CA MET A 107 -12.66 -6.80 4.58
C MET A 107 -13.28 -6.84 5.98
N ASN A 108 -12.90 -7.82 6.79
CA ASN A 108 -13.35 -7.93 8.18
C ASN A 108 -12.88 -6.75 9.03
N SER A 109 -11.63 -6.28 8.89
CA SER A 109 -11.09 -5.19 9.71
C SER A 109 -11.80 -3.86 9.46
N ILE A 110 -12.31 -3.64 8.25
CA ILE A 110 -13.09 -2.44 7.90
C ILE A 110 -14.61 -2.64 8.01
N GLY A 111 -15.07 -3.82 8.45
CA GLY A 111 -16.50 -4.15 8.53
C GLY A 111 -17.21 -4.23 7.18
N ALA A 112 -16.49 -4.50 6.10
CA ALA A 112 -17.04 -4.69 4.75
C ALA A 112 -17.54 -6.12 4.56
N THR A 113 -18.46 -6.31 3.61
CA THR A 113 -18.90 -7.64 3.19
C THR A 113 -17.72 -8.38 2.54
N PRO A 114 -17.48 -9.66 2.88
CA PRO A 114 -16.44 -10.45 2.23
C PRO A 114 -16.65 -10.51 0.71
N THR A 115 -15.56 -10.40 -0.03
CA THR A 115 -15.57 -10.60 -1.48
C THR A 115 -15.81 -12.06 -1.86
N SER A 116 -16.47 -12.29 -3.00
CA SER A 116 -16.57 -13.61 -3.64
C SER A 116 -15.48 -13.88 -4.67
N ALA A 117 -14.62 -12.90 -4.98
CA ALA A 117 -13.49 -13.06 -5.88
C ALA A 117 -12.47 -14.04 -5.30
N ARG A 118 -11.59 -14.55 -6.17
CA ARG A 118 -10.64 -15.63 -5.86
C ARG A 118 -9.22 -15.21 -6.21
N GLY A 119 -8.24 -15.84 -5.56
CA GLY A 119 -6.81 -15.56 -5.79
C GLY A 119 -6.47 -14.07 -5.77
N VAL A 120 -5.67 -13.64 -6.76
CA VAL A 120 -5.21 -12.24 -6.86
C VAL A 120 -6.35 -11.23 -7.01
N ASP A 121 -7.48 -11.61 -7.62
CA ASP A 121 -8.61 -10.69 -7.80
C ASP A 121 -9.31 -10.40 -6.47
N ALA A 122 -9.31 -11.35 -5.52
CA ALA A 122 -9.77 -11.10 -4.16
C ALA A 122 -8.91 -10.04 -3.46
N LEU A 123 -7.58 -10.12 -3.66
CA LEU A 123 -6.64 -9.13 -3.13
C LEU A 123 -6.83 -7.75 -3.77
N VAL A 124 -7.09 -7.70 -5.07
CA VAL A 124 -7.41 -6.45 -5.80
C VAL A 124 -8.67 -5.80 -5.25
N GLU A 125 -9.75 -6.56 -5.04
CA GLU A 125 -10.97 -6.01 -4.47
C GLU A 125 -10.77 -5.47 -3.05
N ALA A 126 -10.03 -6.20 -2.21
CA ALA A 126 -9.67 -5.73 -0.87
C ALA A 126 -8.81 -4.46 -0.91
N ALA A 127 -7.82 -4.40 -1.79
CA ALA A 127 -6.96 -3.23 -1.97
C ALA A 127 -7.76 -2.00 -2.43
N LEU A 128 -8.83 -2.17 -3.21
CA LEU A 128 -9.72 -1.08 -3.63
C LEU A 128 -10.68 -0.61 -2.52
N CYS A 129 -10.70 -1.28 -1.37
CA CYS A 129 -11.47 -0.88 -0.20
C CYS A 129 -10.64 -0.12 0.85
N VAL A 130 -9.30 -0.11 0.74
CA VAL A 130 -8.39 0.50 1.72
C VAL A 130 -7.35 1.41 1.06
N ALA A 131 -6.88 2.44 1.77
CA ALA A 131 -5.83 3.32 1.25
C ALA A 131 -4.48 2.58 1.13
N ASP A 132 -4.18 1.68 2.07
CA ASP A 132 -2.90 0.95 2.15
C ASP A 132 -2.63 0.05 0.92
N ASP A 133 -1.36 -0.06 0.55
CA ASP A 133 -0.91 -1.10 -0.37
C ASP A 133 -0.85 -2.46 0.35
N LEU A 134 -1.25 -3.53 -0.34
CA LEU A 134 -1.29 -4.87 0.24
C LEU A 134 -0.15 -5.71 -0.32
N CYS A 135 0.76 -6.17 0.54
CA CYS A 135 1.87 -7.05 0.19
C CYS A 135 1.81 -8.35 1.00
N ILE A 136 1.97 -9.50 0.35
CA ILE A 136 1.95 -10.81 0.98
C ILE A 136 3.37 -11.38 0.99
N LEU A 137 3.85 -11.68 2.20
CA LEU A 137 5.14 -12.29 2.43
C LEU A 137 4.95 -13.74 2.90
N ILE A 138 5.53 -14.70 2.20
CA ILE A 138 5.57 -16.11 2.64
C ILE A 138 7.04 -16.48 2.89
N ALA A 139 7.28 -17.20 4.00
CA ALA A 139 8.61 -17.70 4.30
C ALA A 139 9.02 -18.80 3.31
N ASP A 140 10.22 -18.69 2.74
CA ASP A 140 10.83 -19.76 1.94
C ASP A 140 11.34 -20.92 2.81
N ALA A 141 11.98 -21.91 2.17
CA ALA A 141 12.51 -23.08 2.86
C ALA A 141 13.56 -22.75 3.95
N ASP A 142 14.23 -21.61 3.85
CA ASP A 142 15.21 -21.12 4.83
C ASP A 142 14.57 -20.20 5.89
N GLY A 143 13.23 -20.05 5.84
CA GLY A 143 12.47 -19.18 6.74
C GLY A 143 12.54 -17.70 6.38
N MET A 144 13.05 -17.35 5.19
CA MET A 144 13.19 -15.97 4.76
C MET A 144 11.91 -15.47 4.09
N PRO A 145 11.37 -14.29 4.47
CA PRO A 145 10.16 -13.75 3.87
C PRO A 145 10.40 -13.38 2.40
N ARG A 146 9.56 -13.91 1.51
CA ARG A 146 9.52 -13.59 0.07
C ARG A 146 8.21 -12.92 -0.26
N LEU A 147 8.28 -11.84 -1.04
CA LEU A 147 7.09 -11.21 -1.61
C LEU A 147 6.53 -12.15 -2.67
N VAL A 148 5.33 -12.66 -2.44
CA VAL A 148 4.69 -13.64 -3.34
C VAL A 148 3.44 -13.11 -4.02
N ALA A 149 2.82 -12.07 -3.47
CA ALA A 149 1.72 -11.36 -4.11
C ALA A 149 1.64 -9.93 -3.59
N ALA A 150 1.15 -9.01 -4.42
CA ALA A 150 0.92 -7.64 -4.00
C ALA A 150 -0.11 -6.91 -4.89
N VAL A 151 -0.74 -5.92 -4.28
CA VAL A 151 -1.34 -4.77 -4.96
C VAL A 151 -0.63 -3.52 -4.41
N LEU A 152 0.29 -2.99 -5.21
CA LEU A 152 1.27 -1.96 -4.84
C LEU A 152 1.15 -0.74 -5.77
N CYS A 153 0.39 0.26 -5.37
CA CYS A 153 0.09 1.44 -6.17
C CYS A 153 0.95 2.66 -5.80
N SER A 154 1.49 2.71 -4.57
CA SER A 154 2.23 3.87 -4.03
C SER A 154 3.63 3.50 -3.50
N PRO A 155 4.49 2.80 -4.26
CA PRO A 155 5.79 2.36 -3.76
C PRO A 155 6.78 3.52 -3.58
N ASN A 156 7.59 3.47 -2.51
CA ASN A 156 8.63 4.46 -2.26
C ASN A 156 9.97 4.03 -2.90
N ARG A 157 10.20 4.47 -4.15
CA ARG A 157 11.46 4.28 -4.91
C ARG A 157 11.82 2.82 -5.23
N TRP A 158 10.83 1.95 -5.39
CA TRP A 158 11.02 0.60 -5.90
C TRP A 158 9.86 0.18 -6.81
N ARG A 159 10.06 -0.89 -7.57
CA ARG A 159 9.07 -1.44 -8.51
C ARG A 159 8.70 -2.86 -8.12
N LEU A 160 7.41 -3.20 -8.21
CA LEU A 160 6.92 -4.54 -7.87
C LEU A 160 7.65 -5.64 -8.64
N ALA A 161 7.81 -5.45 -9.94
CA ALA A 161 8.50 -6.39 -10.84
C ALA A 161 9.97 -6.65 -10.49
N GLU A 162 10.62 -5.79 -9.69
CA GLU A 162 12.01 -5.98 -9.24
C GLU A 162 12.12 -6.75 -7.91
N LYS A 163 10.99 -6.98 -7.22
CA LYS A 163 10.95 -7.54 -5.87
C LYS A 163 10.13 -8.82 -5.75
N ILE A 164 9.23 -9.09 -6.70
CA ILE A 164 8.45 -10.32 -6.76
C ILE A 164 9.22 -11.46 -7.39
#